data_AF-A0A6P0VHX5-F1
#
_entry.id   AF-A0A6P0VHX5-F1
#
_cell.length_a   1.000
_cell.length_b   1.000
_cell.length_c   1.000
_cell.angle_alpha   90.00
_cell.angle_beta   90.00
_cell.angle_gamma   90.00
#
_symmetry.space_group_name_H-M   'P 1'
#
loop_
_entity.id
_entity.type
_entity.pdbx_description
1 polymer ?
#
loop_
_entity_poly.entity_id
_entity_poly.type
_entity_poly.pdbx_seq_one_letter_code
_entity_poly.pdbx_strand_id
1 'polypeptide(L)'
;MTNLSTLQANLSLDWGSVDPGKGGFAEISYTNILRALEIINKKEVENPIRIALIGKLMLAGVGKDKKYRKFIFEEQETHQDYQGTISRELLKNIGNDLNVGKKLYRATLEVTTSVNKATGEEETNYKLVGLESLSS
;
A
#
# COMPACT_ATOMS: atom_id res chain seq x y z
N MET A 1 -18.04 19.32 10.16
CA MET A 1 -16.97 19.82 9.27
C MET A 1 -17.39 19.51 7.85
N THR A 2 -17.55 20.52 7.00
CA THR A 2 -17.98 20.36 5.60
C THR A 2 -16.75 20.04 4.75
N ASN A 3 -16.71 18.86 4.12
CA ASN A 3 -15.60 18.46 3.26
C ASN A 3 -15.83 19.04 1.85
N LEU A 4 -14.87 19.82 1.33
CA LEU A 4 -14.98 20.51 0.04
C LEU A 4 -15.31 19.55 -1.11
N SER A 5 -14.84 18.29 -1.02
CA SER A 5 -15.08 17.24 -2.02
C SER A 5 -16.55 16.79 -2.13
N THR A 6 -17.38 17.03 -1.10
CA THR A 6 -18.80 16.61 -1.09
C THR A 6 -19.75 17.61 -1.71
N LEU A 7 -19.28 18.81 -2.03
CA LEU A 7 -20.14 19.94 -2.40
C LEU A 7 -20.56 19.98 -3.88
N GLN A 8 -20.05 19.08 -4.74
CA GLN A 8 -20.35 19.03 -6.19
C GLN A 8 -20.46 20.41 -6.86
N ALA A 9 -19.64 21.36 -6.43
CA ALA A 9 -19.75 22.75 -6.80
C ALA A 9 -18.40 23.27 -7.32
N ASN A 10 -18.47 24.27 -8.19
CA ASN A 10 -17.29 25.04 -8.57
C ASN A 10 -16.82 25.86 -7.37
N LEU A 11 -15.50 26.06 -7.27
CA LEU A 11 -14.90 26.96 -6.30
C LEU A 11 -14.65 28.30 -6.99
N SER A 12 -15.33 29.35 -6.55
CA SER A 12 -15.02 30.71 -6.92
C SER A 12 -14.26 31.40 -5.78
N LEU A 13 -13.20 32.11 -6.12
CA LEU A 13 -12.44 32.96 -5.23
C LEU A 13 -12.35 34.35 -5.86
N ASP A 14 -12.90 35.33 -5.17
CA ASP A 14 -12.67 36.74 -5.44
C ASP A 14 -11.78 37.28 -4.32
N TRP A 15 -10.63 37.84 -4.68
CA TRP A 15 -9.78 38.51 -3.72
C TRP A 15 -9.53 39.96 -4.14
N GLY A 16 -9.78 40.86 -3.20
CA GLY A 16 -9.46 42.28 -3.34
C GLY A 16 -8.00 42.56 -2.97
N SER A 17 -7.44 43.61 -3.58
CA SER A 17 -6.17 44.20 -3.18
C SER A 17 -6.34 45.71 -3.08
N VAL A 18 -5.61 46.33 -2.15
CA VAL A 18 -5.47 47.80 -2.06
C VAL A 18 -4.76 48.39 -3.28
N ASP A 19 -3.99 47.57 -4.00
CA ASP A 19 -3.40 47.92 -5.29
C ASP A 19 -4.40 47.52 -6.42
N PRO A 20 -4.95 48.48 -7.19
CA PRO A 20 -6.04 48.26 -8.14
C PRO A 20 -5.77 47.19 -9.21
N GLY A 21 -4.50 46.90 -9.51
CA GLY A 21 -4.11 45.90 -10.50
C GLY A 21 -3.86 44.50 -9.94
N LYS A 22 -3.98 44.30 -8.62
CA LYS A 22 -3.58 43.04 -7.95
C LYS A 22 -4.75 42.26 -7.33
N GLY A 23 -5.97 42.78 -7.45
CA GLY A 23 -7.17 42.00 -7.20
C GLY A 23 -7.42 41.01 -8.33
N GLY A 24 -8.26 40.02 -8.09
CA GLY A 24 -8.57 39.02 -9.11
C GLY A 24 -9.75 38.14 -8.75
N PHE A 25 -10.32 37.56 -9.80
CA PHE A 25 -11.35 36.54 -9.70
C PHE A 25 -10.81 35.26 -10.34
N ALA A 26 -10.96 34.15 -9.63
CA ALA A 26 -10.67 32.82 -10.14
C ALA A 26 -11.87 31.90 -9.93
N GLU A 27 -12.21 31.13 -10.96
CA GLU A 27 -13.18 30.05 -10.86
C GLU A 27 -12.50 28.73 -11.23
N ILE A 28 -12.60 27.75 -10.33
CA ILE A 28 -12.09 26.40 -10.51
C ILE A 28 -13.27 25.44 -10.57
N SER A 29 -13.43 24.73 -11.68
CA SER A 29 -14.50 23.75 -11.83
C SER A 29 -14.36 22.59 -10.85
N TYR A 30 -15.49 22.02 -10.42
CA TYR A 30 -15.50 20.82 -9.58
C TYR A 30 -14.63 19.67 -10.15
N THR A 31 -14.66 19.47 -11.47
CA THR A 31 -13.85 18.47 -12.16
C THR A 31 -12.34 18.73 -12.04
N ASN A 32 -11.92 19.99 -12.09
CA ASN A 32 -10.52 20.36 -11.91
C ASN A 32 -10.08 20.25 -10.45
N ILE A 33 -10.99 20.52 -9.50
CA ILE A 33 -10.75 20.28 -8.07
C ILE A 33 -10.52 18.78 -7.83
N LEU A 34 -11.37 17.90 -8.39
CA LEU A 34 -11.18 16.45 -8.27
C LEU A 34 -9.85 15.99 -8.86
N ARG A 35 -9.48 16.46 -10.05
CA ARG A 35 -8.17 16.13 -10.66
C ARG A 35 -6.99 16.65 -9.84
N ALA A 36 -7.09 17.86 -9.30
CA ALA A 36 -6.05 18.41 -8.43
C ALA A 36 -5.91 17.56 -7.15
N LEU A 37 -7.03 17.15 -6.55
CA LEU A 37 -7.05 16.24 -5.41
C LEU A 37 -6.46 14.87 -5.77
N GLU A 38 -6.76 14.32 -6.94
CA GLU A 38 -6.15 13.07 -7.41
C GLU A 38 -4.63 13.20 -7.55
N ILE A 39 -4.14 14.32 -8.09
CA ILE A 39 -2.70 14.59 -8.22
C ILE A 39 -2.05 14.73 -6.85
N ILE A 40 -2.67 15.47 -5.92
CA ILE A 40 -2.18 15.66 -4.55
C ILE A 40 -2.17 14.33 -3.79
N ASN A 41 -3.15 13.46 -4.03
CA ASN A 41 -3.27 12.14 -3.40
C ASN A 41 -2.46 11.03 -4.09
N LYS A 42 -1.67 11.33 -5.12
CA LYS A 42 -0.79 10.32 -5.73
C LYS A 42 0.27 9.91 -4.71
N LYS A 43 0.19 8.66 -4.27
CA LYS A 43 1.22 8.02 -3.45
C LYS A 43 2.53 7.95 -4.22
N GLU A 44 3.61 8.42 -3.61
CA GLU A 44 4.95 8.15 -4.10
C GLU A 44 5.32 6.74 -3.65
N VAL A 45 5.57 5.86 -4.62
CA VAL A 45 5.92 4.47 -4.36
C VAL A 45 7.43 4.37 -4.43
N GLU A 46 8.08 4.04 -3.31
CA GLU A 46 9.50 3.72 -3.33
C GLU A 46 9.75 2.41 -4.08
N ASN A 47 10.95 2.28 -4.65
CA ASN A 47 11.33 1.06 -5.35
C ASN A 47 11.22 -0.14 -4.41
N PRO A 48 10.58 -1.24 -4.82
CA PRO A 48 10.39 -2.40 -3.96
C PRO A 48 11.74 -3.00 -3.56
N ILE A 49 11.93 -3.20 -2.25
CA ILE A 49 13.12 -3.82 -1.67
C ILE A 49 12.82 -5.28 -1.36
N ARG A 50 13.80 -6.17 -1.55
CA ARG A 50 13.67 -7.58 -1.15
C ARG A 50 14.41 -7.84 0.13
N ILE A 51 13.74 -8.49 1.09
CA ILE A 51 14.31 -8.96 2.34
C ILE A 51 14.14 -10.47 2.44
N ALA A 52 15.09 -11.14 3.09
CA ALA A 52 15.03 -12.57 3.39
C ALA A 52 14.90 -12.77 4.89
N LEU A 53 13.95 -13.60 5.31
CA LEU A 53 13.61 -13.85 6.71
C LEU A 53 13.56 -15.36 6.96
N ILE A 54 13.91 -15.78 8.17
CA ILE A 54 13.73 -17.15 8.64
C ILE A 54 12.64 -17.15 9.68
N GLY A 55 11.70 -18.10 9.59
CA GLY A 55 10.54 -18.05 10.46
C GLY A 55 9.46 -19.04 10.07
N LYS A 56 8.27 -18.84 10.63
CA LYS A 56 7.12 -19.72 10.46
C LYS A 56 6.02 -19.01 9.71
N LEU A 57 5.42 -19.74 8.78
CA LEU A 57 4.19 -19.29 8.12
C LEU A 57 3.01 -19.54 9.07
N MET A 58 2.46 -18.49 9.66
CA MET A 58 1.38 -18.58 10.66
C MET A 58 -0.02 -18.56 10.03
N LEU A 59 -0.13 -17.99 8.83
CA LEU A 59 -1.34 -18.05 8.02
C LEU A 59 -0.97 -18.05 6.54
N ALA A 60 -1.69 -18.84 5.75
CA ALA A 60 -1.62 -18.75 4.30
C ALA A 60 -2.99 -19.01 3.65
N GLY A 61 -3.54 -17.98 3.01
CA GLY A 61 -4.65 -18.10 2.09
C GLY A 61 -4.11 -18.32 0.67
N VAL A 62 -4.58 -19.37 -0.01
CA VAL A 62 -4.15 -19.77 -1.36
C VAL A 62 -5.24 -19.58 -2.43
N GLY A 63 -6.21 -18.70 -2.18
CA GLY A 63 -7.33 -18.50 -3.12
C GLY A 63 -6.92 -17.90 -4.47
N LYS A 64 -7.76 -18.05 -5.50
CA LYS A 64 -7.48 -17.54 -6.87
C LYS A 64 -7.46 -16.01 -6.94
N ASP A 65 -8.26 -15.32 -6.12
CA ASP A 65 -8.31 -13.85 -6.09
C ASP A 65 -7.26 -13.23 -5.15
N LYS A 66 -6.77 -12.03 -5.47
CA LYS A 66 -5.80 -11.28 -4.63
C LYS A 66 -6.26 -11.11 -3.18
N LYS A 67 -7.56 -10.93 -2.94
CA LYS A 67 -8.14 -10.80 -1.59
C LYS A 67 -7.95 -12.05 -0.73
N TYR A 68 -7.85 -13.23 -1.35
CA TYR A 68 -7.72 -14.52 -0.67
C TYR A 68 -6.28 -15.03 -0.59
N ARG A 69 -5.31 -14.25 -1.11
CA ARG A 69 -3.89 -14.60 -1.16
C ARG A 69 -3.14 -13.89 -0.05
N LYS A 70 -3.56 -14.11 1.19
CA LYS A 70 -3.01 -13.44 2.36
C LYS A 70 -2.02 -14.33 3.09
N PHE A 71 -1.02 -13.74 3.72
CA PHE A 71 -0.11 -14.48 4.60
C PHE A 71 0.13 -13.72 5.90
N ILE A 72 0.49 -14.47 6.94
CA ILE A 72 1.14 -13.98 8.14
C ILE A 72 2.40 -14.83 8.32
N PHE A 73 3.54 -14.18 8.46
CA PHE A 73 4.84 -14.81 8.66
C PHE A 73 5.48 -14.25 9.92
N GLU A 74 5.76 -15.12 10.89
CA GLU A 74 6.43 -14.78 12.14
C GLU A 74 7.93 -15.05 11.95
N GLU A 75 8.76 -14.02 12.09
CA GLU A 75 10.22 -14.15 12.04
C GLU A 75 10.76 -14.76 13.33
N GLN A 76 11.77 -15.63 13.23
CA GLN A 76 12.22 -16.48 14.33
C GLN A 76 12.99 -15.74 15.43
N GLU A 77 13.83 -14.76 15.10
CA GLU A 77 14.72 -14.09 16.06
C GLU A 77 14.02 -12.98 16.83
N THR A 78 13.21 -12.19 16.12
CA THR A 78 12.52 -11.00 16.62
C THR A 78 11.07 -11.28 17.03
N HIS A 79 10.50 -12.42 16.61
CA HIS A 79 9.08 -12.72 16.73
C HIS A 79 8.17 -11.65 16.09
N GLN A 80 8.72 -10.90 15.11
CA GLN A 80 7.95 -9.89 14.40
C GLN A 80 7.06 -10.54 13.34
N ASP A 81 5.81 -10.12 13.30
CA ASP A 81 4.83 -10.55 12.30
C ASP A 81 4.87 -9.67 11.05
N TYR A 82 4.98 -10.33 9.90
CA TYR A 82 4.87 -9.73 8.58
C TYR A 82 3.59 -10.22 7.93
N GLN A 83 2.70 -9.28 7.61
CA GLN A 83 1.41 -9.57 7.00
C GLN A 83 1.29 -8.95 5.62
N GLY A 84 0.78 -9.71 4.67
CA GLY A 84 0.78 -9.24 3.29
C GLY A 84 0.05 -10.14 2.31
N THR A 85 0.47 -10.08 1.05
CA THR A 85 -0.10 -10.93 -0.01
C THR A 85 0.91 -11.89 -0.61
N ILE A 86 0.46 -13.09 -1.00
CA ILE A 86 1.30 -14.08 -1.68
C ILE A 86 1.30 -13.76 -3.19
N SER A 87 2.49 -13.74 -3.78
CA SER A 87 2.65 -13.46 -5.21
C SER A 87 1.95 -14.51 -6.08
N ARG A 88 1.50 -14.11 -7.28
CA ARG A 88 0.87 -15.02 -8.27
C ARG A 88 1.83 -16.16 -8.62
N GLU A 89 3.10 -15.84 -8.82
CA GLU A 89 4.15 -16.75 -9.28
C GLU A 89 4.48 -17.77 -8.20
N LEU A 90 4.68 -17.32 -6.96
CA LEU A 90 4.97 -18.22 -5.85
C LEU A 90 3.84 -19.25 -5.70
N LEU A 91 2.57 -18.83 -5.72
CA LEU A 91 1.44 -19.76 -5.60
C LEU A 91 1.40 -20.86 -6.66
N LYS A 92 1.90 -20.59 -7.88
CA LYS A 92 2.00 -21.64 -8.90
C LYS A 92 3.02 -22.71 -8.52
N ASN A 93 4.04 -22.35 -7.74
CA ASN A 93 5.16 -23.22 -7.39
C ASN A 93 4.94 -23.99 -6.08
N ILE A 94 4.37 -23.36 -5.05
CA ILE A 94 4.13 -23.99 -3.73
C ILE A 94 2.83 -24.82 -3.66
N GLY A 95 1.89 -24.66 -4.60
CA GLY A 95 0.62 -25.39 -4.58
C GLY A 95 -0.22 -25.11 -3.32
N ASN A 96 -1.01 -26.09 -2.88
CA ASN A 96 -1.87 -26.00 -1.68
C ASN A 96 -1.21 -26.53 -0.39
N ASP A 97 -0.02 -27.13 -0.45
CA ASP A 97 0.61 -27.86 0.68
C ASP A 97 1.49 -26.95 1.57
N LEU A 98 0.98 -25.78 1.92
CA LEU A 98 1.62 -24.91 2.88
C LEU A 98 1.41 -25.44 4.30
N ASN A 99 2.48 -25.91 4.94
CA ASN A 99 2.44 -26.35 6.33
C ASN A 99 2.53 -25.14 7.26
N VAL A 100 1.36 -24.61 7.61
CA VAL A 100 1.19 -23.48 8.52
C VAL A 100 1.58 -23.89 9.96
N GLY A 101 2.37 -23.05 10.64
CA GLY A 101 2.74 -23.15 12.06
C GLY A 101 3.70 -24.27 12.44
N LYS A 102 4.04 -25.19 11.52
CA LYS A 102 4.79 -26.42 11.83
C LYS A 102 6.25 -26.39 11.39
N LYS A 103 6.53 -25.81 10.21
CA LYS A 103 7.86 -25.83 9.60
C LYS A 103 8.50 -24.45 9.64
N LEU A 104 9.83 -24.44 9.72
CA LEU A 104 10.61 -23.26 9.43
C LEU A 104 10.77 -23.11 7.92
N TYR A 105 10.70 -21.86 7.48
CA TYR A 105 10.91 -21.49 6.10
C TYR A 105 11.90 -20.34 6.01
N ARG A 106 12.62 -20.31 4.90
CA ARG A 106 13.27 -19.12 4.40
C ARG A 106 12.28 -18.39 3.49
N ALA A 107 11.76 -17.27 3.94
CA ALA A 107 10.85 -16.42 3.18
C ALA A 107 11.62 -15.29 2.50
N THR A 108 11.22 -14.94 1.27
CA THR A 108 11.65 -13.71 0.60
C THR A 108 10.43 -12.80 0.45
N LEU A 109 10.50 -11.63 1.07
CA LEU A 109 9.46 -10.61 1.00
C LEU A 109 9.91 -9.47 0.08
N GLU A 110 9.01 -9.05 -0.79
CA GLU A 110 9.07 -7.77 -1.50
C GLU A 110 8.33 -6.74 -0.65
N VAL A 111 9.04 -5.70 -0.22
CA VAL A 111 8.56 -4.62 0.63
C VAL A 111 8.41 -3.39 -0.23
N THR A 112 7.22 -2.79 -0.20
CA THR A 112 6.93 -1.55 -0.91
C THR A 112 6.43 -0.53 0.10
N THR A 113 7.22 0.50 0.33
CA THR A 113 6.80 1.65 1.13
C THR A 113 6.19 2.68 0.19
N SER A 114 5.02 3.18 0.56
CA SER A 114 4.38 4.27 -0.15
C SER A 114 4.07 5.39 0.81
N VAL A 115 4.40 6.62 0.43
CA VAL A 115 4.12 7.81 1.24
C VAL A 115 2.95 8.53 0.61
N ASN A 116 1.90 8.77 1.41
CA ASN A 116 0.82 9.65 0.99
C ASN A 116 1.30 11.10 1.05
N LYS A 117 1.46 11.75 -0.11
CA LYS A 117 1.95 13.14 -0.17
C LYS A 117 1.05 14.15 0.54
N ALA A 118 -0.24 13.83 0.69
CA ALA A 118 -1.21 14.73 1.33
C ALA A 118 -1.18 14.65 2.86
N THR A 119 -0.95 13.46 3.43
CA THR A 119 -1.01 13.22 4.89
C THR A 119 0.37 13.01 5.52
N GLY A 120 1.39 12.69 4.72
CA GLY A 120 2.70 12.24 5.21
C GLY A 120 2.68 10.82 5.77
N GLU A 121 1.55 10.11 5.71
CA GLU A 121 1.44 8.75 6.24
C GLU A 121 2.20 7.75 5.36
N GLU A 122 3.01 6.93 6.01
CA GLU A 122 3.72 5.83 5.39
C GLU A 122 2.88 4.56 5.46
N GLU A 123 2.71 3.90 4.31
CA GLU A 123 2.09 2.59 4.22
C GLU A 123 3.09 1.59 3.68
N THR A 124 3.46 0.62 4.50
CA THR A 124 4.35 -0.49 4.12
C THR A 124 3.52 -1.69 3.69
N ASN A 125 3.74 -2.14 2.45
CA ASN A 125 3.08 -3.29 1.87
C ASN A 125 4.06 -4.44 1.70
N TYR A 126 3.70 -5.62 2.22
CA TYR A 126 4.49 -6.83 2.10
C TYR A 126 3.91 -7.79 1.06
N LYS A 127 4.79 -8.36 0.24
CA LYS A 127 4.43 -9.39 -0.72
C LYS A 127 5.40 -10.56 -0.64
N LEU A 128 4.88 -11.76 -0.34
CA LEU A 128 5.67 -12.98 -0.28
C LEU A 128 5.97 -13.47 -1.71
N VAL A 129 7.25 -13.46 -2.08
CA VAL A 129 7.73 -13.79 -3.44
C VAL A 129 8.56 -15.08 -3.48
N GLY A 130 9.15 -15.49 -2.35
CA GLY A 130 9.86 -16.76 -2.21
C GLY A 130 9.52 -17.44 -0.88
N LEU A 131 9.42 -18.76 -0.90
CA LEU A 131 9.24 -19.56 0.31
C LEU A 131 9.92 -20.91 0.10
N GLU A 132 10.92 -21.21 0.92
CA GLU A 132 11.65 -22.47 0.88
C GLU A 132 11.56 -23.14 2.25
N SER A 133 11.14 -24.41 2.29
CA SER A 133 11.10 -25.18 3.54
C SER A 133 12.53 -25.46 3.98
N LEU A 134 12.87 -25.03 5.20
CA LEU A 134 14.10 -25.46 5.86
C LEU A 134 13.81 -26.83 6.48
N SER A 135 14.03 -27.87 5.70
CA SER A 135 13.91 -29.25 6.17
C SER A 135 14.80 -29.45 7.39
N SER A 136 14.21 -29.94 8.48
CA SER A 136 14.89 -30.79 9.46
C SER A 136 14.86 -32.23 8.97
#